data_AF-A0A1A8PT28-F1
#
_entry.id   AF-A0A1A8PT28-F1
#
_cell.length_a   1.000
_cell.length_b   1.000
_cell.length_c   1.000
_cell.angle_alpha   90.00
_cell.angle_beta   90.00
_cell.angle_gamma   90.00
#
_symmetry.space_group_name_H-M   'P 1'
#
loop_
_entity.id
_entity.type
_entity.pdbx_description
1 polymer ?
#
loop_
_entity_poly.entity_id
_entity_poly.type
_entity_poly.pdbx_seq_one_letter_code
_entity_poly.pdbx_strand_id
1 'polypeptide(L)'
;FKALLRFEGFDSDASKDFWRNLCVPEVHPVGWCASSNKPLVPPKSIQHKYSNWKAFLVKRLTGAKTLPHDFSTKVHENMQFPFKKLMRVEVVDKNYLCRTRVALVEQVIGGRLRLVYEENQDGLDDFWCHMYSPLIHNIGWSRSIGHRFKRSDAAKKSDGQVDAPAKFFHKVKDVDQAGDWFKDGMKLEAIDPLNLSAICVATVKKVLADGFLMIGIDGSEAVDGSDWFCYHSTSPSIFPAGFCEINNIELTPPKGYTKLPFKWFDYLKELGSVAAPVKLFNKEVPNHGFRMGMKLEAVDLMEPRLVCVATVTRIVHRLLRIHFDGWEDEYDQWVDCESPDLYPVGWCQLTGYQLQPPASQSNRDLSQAVPKQKKKTPQYKGQKKKFLLRMKEEPAEVDEFTFSQGTSDQESNSSGSYYVKQEH
;
A
#
# COMPACT_ATOMS: atom_id res chain seq x y z
N PHE A 1 10.93 16.90 -9.51
CA PHE A 1 11.56 18.07 -8.85
C PHE A 1 12.98 18.37 -9.31
N LYS A 2 13.74 17.36 -9.76
CA LYS A 2 15.09 17.55 -10.31
C LYS A 2 15.07 18.22 -11.69
N ALA A 3 16.01 19.12 -11.92
CA ALA A 3 16.30 19.70 -13.23
C ALA A 3 17.81 19.62 -13.50
N LEU A 4 18.15 19.30 -14.74
CA LEU A 4 19.50 19.42 -15.26
C LEU A 4 19.67 20.85 -15.76
N LEU A 5 20.57 21.61 -15.13
CA LEU A 5 20.79 23.01 -15.41
C LEU A 5 22.10 23.20 -16.17
N ARG A 6 22.08 24.11 -17.14
CA ARG A 6 23.24 24.61 -17.87
C ARG A 6 23.34 26.12 -17.68
N PHE A 7 24.53 26.61 -17.37
CA PHE A 7 24.75 28.05 -17.33
C PHE A 7 24.62 28.67 -18.72
N GLU A 8 23.94 29.80 -18.83
CA GLU A 8 23.90 30.58 -20.07
C GLU A 8 25.32 30.97 -20.52
N GLY A 9 25.58 30.80 -21.82
CA GLY A 9 26.89 31.03 -22.42
C GLY A 9 27.74 29.78 -22.65
N PHE A 10 27.33 28.60 -22.17
CA PHE A 10 27.96 27.32 -22.54
C PHE A 10 27.42 26.71 -23.85
N ASP A 11 26.34 27.25 -24.41
CA ASP A 11 25.72 26.79 -25.67
C ASP A 11 25.45 25.28 -25.66
N SER A 12 26.11 24.50 -26.52
CA SER A 12 25.99 23.04 -26.58
C SER A 12 26.93 22.28 -25.64
N ASP A 13 27.86 22.95 -24.96
CA ASP A 13 28.81 22.32 -24.03
C ASP A 13 28.12 21.87 -22.74
N ALA A 14 28.04 20.56 -22.56
CA ALA A 14 27.44 19.92 -21.39
C ALA A 14 28.44 19.64 -20.25
N SER A 15 29.73 19.99 -20.41
CA SER A 15 30.80 19.64 -19.47
C SER A 15 30.63 20.24 -18.06
N LYS A 16 29.79 21.27 -17.94
CA LYS A 16 29.44 21.95 -16.68
C LYS A 16 27.96 21.87 -16.35
N ASP A 17 27.21 20.97 -16.99
CA ASP A 17 25.82 20.71 -16.62
C ASP A 17 25.77 20.10 -15.21
N PHE A 18 24.78 20.50 -14.42
CA PHE A 18 24.63 20.04 -13.06
C PHE A 18 23.18 19.85 -12.66
N TRP A 19 22.92 18.86 -11.81
CA TRP A 19 21.60 18.58 -11.29
C TRP A 19 21.29 19.47 -10.08
N ARG A 20 20.08 20.04 -10.05
CA ARG A 20 19.55 20.77 -8.88
C ARG A 20 18.08 20.40 -8.67
N ASN A 21 17.63 20.48 -7.42
CA ASN A 21 16.19 20.48 -7.13
C ASN A 21 15.67 21.92 -7.35
N LEU A 22 14.57 22.07 -8.09
CA LEU A 22 14.04 23.40 -8.42
C LEU A 22 13.35 24.10 -7.23
N CYS A 23 12.96 23.35 -6.21
CA CYS A 23 12.19 23.84 -5.07
C CYS A 23 13.09 24.23 -3.87
N VAL A 24 14.39 24.45 -4.10
CA VAL A 24 15.33 24.88 -3.05
C VAL A 24 15.38 26.40 -2.94
N PRO A 25 15.75 26.97 -1.78
CA PRO A 25 15.76 28.41 -1.57
C PRO A 25 16.70 29.20 -2.47
N GLU A 26 17.72 28.58 -3.07
CA GLU A 26 18.70 29.28 -3.94
C GLU A 26 18.28 29.39 -5.41
N VAL A 27 17.13 28.83 -5.80
CA VAL A 27 16.60 28.91 -7.16
C VAL A 27 15.56 30.03 -7.23
N HIS A 28 15.78 30.99 -8.12
CA HIS A 28 14.96 32.20 -8.23
C HIS A 28 14.56 32.50 -9.68
N PRO A 29 13.45 33.23 -9.90
CA PRO A 29 13.11 33.75 -11.22
C PRO A 29 14.15 34.77 -11.72
N VAL A 30 14.27 34.88 -13.03
CA VAL A 30 15.09 35.92 -13.68
C VAL A 30 14.59 37.29 -13.22
N GLY A 31 15.53 38.17 -12.85
CA GLY A 31 15.26 39.50 -12.28
C GLY A 31 15.40 39.58 -10.76
N TRP A 32 15.33 38.45 -10.04
CA TRP A 32 15.46 38.42 -8.58
C TRP A 32 16.78 39.06 -8.09
N CYS A 33 17.92 38.70 -8.69
CA CYS A 33 19.22 39.24 -8.30
C CYS A 33 19.25 40.78 -8.39
N ALA A 34 18.71 41.36 -9.47
CA ALA A 34 18.65 42.81 -9.64
C ALA A 34 17.76 43.46 -8.57
N SER A 35 16.58 42.89 -8.30
CA SER A 35 15.68 43.39 -7.24
C SER A 35 16.26 43.25 -5.83
N SER A 36 17.18 42.32 -5.61
CA SER A 36 17.85 42.08 -4.34
C SER A 36 19.24 42.72 -4.24
N ASN A 37 19.60 43.61 -5.19
CA ASN A 37 20.92 44.26 -5.26
C ASN A 37 22.10 43.27 -5.26
N LYS A 38 21.94 42.11 -5.90
CA LYS A 38 22.99 41.10 -6.09
C LYS A 38 23.46 41.09 -7.55
N PRO A 39 24.78 41.14 -7.80
CA PRO A 39 25.29 41.09 -9.17
C PRO A 39 25.20 39.68 -9.75
N LEU A 40 24.92 39.58 -11.06
CA LEU A 40 25.14 38.35 -11.82
C LEU A 40 26.61 38.29 -12.24
N VAL A 41 27.28 37.20 -11.86
CA VAL A 41 28.71 36.99 -12.16
C VAL A 41 28.85 35.81 -13.12
N PRO A 42 29.49 35.98 -14.30
CA PRO A 42 29.72 34.88 -15.22
C PRO A 42 30.59 33.76 -14.60
N PRO A 43 30.35 32.48 -14.95
CA PRO A 43 31.24 31.40 -14.53
C PRO A 43 32.68 31.64 -15.03
N LYS A 44 33.66 31.40 -14.14
CA LYS A 44 35.10 31.67 -14.40
C LYS A 44 35.60 31.09 -15.71
N SER A 45 35.14 29.89 -16.08
CA SER A 45 35.57 29.20 -17.31
C SER A 45 35.11 29.86 -18.60
N ILE A 46 34.07 30.69 -18.56
CA ILE A 46 33.56 31.41 -19.74
C ILE A 46 33.63 32.93 -19.58
N GLN A 47 34.21 33.46 -18.50
CA GLN A 47 34.19 34.90 -18.20
C GLN A 47 34.76 35.77 -19.34
N HIS A 48 35.70 35.23 -20.12
CA HIS A 48 36.33 35.89 -21.26
C HIS A 48 35.64 35.60 -22.61
N LYS A 49 34.61 34.75 -22.64
CA LYS A 49 33.92 34.34 -23.87
C LYS A 49 33.14 35.49 -24.51
N TYR A 50 32.61 36.40 -23.70
CA TYR A 50 31.88 37.59 -24.16
C TYR A 50 32.47 38.84 -23.54
N SER A 51 32.76 39.86 -24.36
CA SER A 51 33.24 41.16 -23.89
C SER A 51 32.12 42.03 -23.30
N ASN A 52 30.88 41.86 -23.76
CA ASN A 52 29.71 42.59 -23.28
C ASN A 52 28.59 41.64 -22.82
N TRP A 53 28.67 41.23 -21.54
CA TRP A 53 27.68 40.34 -20.91
C TRP A 53 26.28 40.93 -20.85
N LYS A 54 26.13 42.25 -20.75
CA LYS A 54 24.82 42.91 -20.74
C LYS A 54 24.10 42.69 -22.07
N ALA A 55 24.77 42.95 -23.19
CA ALA A 55 24.20 42.74 -24.52
C ALA A 55 23.87 41.27 -24.78
N PHE A 56 24.75 40.36 -24.36
CA PHE A 56 24.52 38.92 -24.43
C PHE A 56 23.25 38.50 -23.67
N LEU A 57 23.12 38.90 -22.40
CA LEU A 57 21.98 38.53 -21.56
C LEU A 57 20.68 39.14 -22.07
N VAL A 58 20.67 40.39 -22.55
CA VAL A 58 19.47 40.99 -23.16
C VAL A 58 18.99 40.14 -24.33
N LYS A 59 19.89 39.78 -25.25
CA LYS A 59 19.54 38.94 -26.41
C LYS A 59 18.99 37.56 -26.00
N ARG A 60 19.52 36.96 -24.93
CA ARG A 60 19.14 35.61 -24.48
C ARG A 60 17.88 35.58 -23.64
N LEU A 61 17.63 36.61 -22.82
CA LEU A 61 16.55 36.63 -21.83
C LEU A 61 15.29 37.34 -22.33
N THR A 62 15.37 38.20 -23.34
CA THR A 62 14.18 38.84 -23.93
C THR A 62 13.23 37.78 -24.51
N GLY A 63 12.02 37.70 -23.97
CA GLY A 63 11.00 36.73 -24.37
C GLY A 63 11.22 35.30 -23.83
N ALA A 64 12.28 35.06 -23.05
CA ALA A 64 12.54 33.77 -22.44
C ALA A 64 11.57 33.50 -21.28
N LYS A 65 11.18 32.23 -21.11
CA LYS A 65 10.36 31.81 -19.98
C LYS A 65 11.22 31.76 -18.71
N THR A 66 10.62 32.14 -17.58
CA THR A 66 11.24 32.00 -16.25
C THR A 66 10.19 31.54 -15.23
N LEU A 67 10.62 31.30 -13.99
CA LEU A 67 9.71 30.92 -12.91
C LEU A 67 8.72 32.06 -12.61
N PRO A 68 7.48 31.75 -12.21
CA PRO A 68 6.57 32.75 -11.64
C PRO A 68 7.19 33.44 -10.41
N HIS A 69 6.87 34.72 -10.19
CA HIS A 69 7.41 35.49 -9.06
C HIS A 69 6.97 34.94 -7.69
N ASP A 70 5.82 34.27 -7.62
CA ASP A 70 5.26 33.65 -6.42
C ASP A 70 5.66 32.17 -6.27
N PHE A 71 6.52 31.64 -7.15
CA PHE A 71 6.89 30.21 -7.14
C PHE A 71 7.43 29.75 -5.78
N SER A 72 8.38 30.48 -5.19
CA SER A 72 8.95 30.13 -3.87
C SER A 72 7.91 30.16 -2.76
N THR A 73 6.96 31.11 -2.81
CA THR A 73 5.84 31.19 -1.87
C THR A 73 4.94 29.97 -2.01
N LYS A 74 4.59 29.59 -3.25
CA LYS A 74 3.78 28.39 -3.53
C LYS A 74 4.46 27.11 -3.05
N VAL A 75 5.78 26.98 -3.24
CA VAL A 75 6.55 25.86 -2.69
C VAL A 75 6.43 25.83 -1.16
N HIS A 76 6.61 26.97 -0.48
CA HIS A 76 6.51 27.04 0.98
C HIS A 76 5.10 26.71 1.48
N GLU A 77 4.05 27.23 0.84
CA GLU A 77 2.65 26.95 1.18
C GLU A 77 2.33 25.45 1.07
N ASN A 78 2.79 24.79 0.00
CA ASN A 78 2.55 23.36 -0.24
C ASN A 78 3.40 22.43 0.66
N MET A 79 4.32 22.99 1.44
CA MET A 79 5.09 22.28 2.47
C MET A 79 4.51 22.45 3.87
N GLN A 80 3.34 23.09 3.99
CA GLN A 80 2.60 23.21 5.24
C GLN A 80 1.57 22.08 5.39
N PHE A 81 1.70 21.30 6.45
CA PHE A 81 0.83 20.15 6.73
C PHE A 81 -0.10 20.44 7.92
N PRO A 82 -1.40 20.11 7.83
CA PRO A 82 -2.38 20.45 8.86
C PRO A 82 -2.27 19.57 10.11
N PHE A 83 -1.86 18.31 9.97
CA PHE A 83 -1.62 17.41 11.11
C PHE A 83 -0.40 17.88 11.92
N LYS A 84 -0.51 17.80 13.25
CA LYS A 84 0.52 18.23 14.20
C LYS A 84 0.78 17.14 15.23
N LYS A 85 1.95 17.21 15.88
CA LYS A 85 2.32 16.31 16.98
C LYS A 85 1.23 16.32 18.06
N LEU A 86 1.00 15.16 18.71
CA LEU A 86 -0.02 14.91 19.72
C LEU A 86 -1.48 14.93 19.22
N MET A 87 -1.70 15.06 17.91
CA MET A 87 -3.04 14.82 17.34
C MET A 87 -3.39 13.33 17.39
N ARG A 88 -4.62 13.02 17.79
CA ARG A 88 -5.18 11.67 17.90
C ARG A 88 -5.94 11.31 16.63
N VAL A 89 -5.69 10.11 16.12
CA VAL A 89 -6.38 9.51 14.97
C VAL A 89 -6.77 8.07 15.29
N GLU A 90 -7.82 7.56 14.65
CA GLU A 90 -8.10 6.12 14.58
C GLU A 90 -7.36 5.55 13.37
N VAL A 91 -6.65 4.43 13.54
CA VAL A 91 -5.90 3.77 12.47
C VAL A 91 -6.03 2.26 12.60
N VAL A 92 -5.92 1.53 11.49
CA VAL A 92 -5.91 0.05 11.48
C VAL A 92 -4.86 -0.51 12.45
N ASP A 93 -5.23 -1.55 13.20
CA ASP A 93 -4.29 -2.28 14.05
C ASP A 93 -3.51 -3.28 13.20
N LYS A 94 -2.23 -3.02 12.94
CA LYS A 94 -1.38 -3.90 12.10
C LYS A 94 -1.27 -5.35 12.59
N ASN A 95 -1.58 -5.62 13.86
CA ASN A 95 -1.60 -6.98 14.42
C ASN A 95 -2.99 -7.64 14.32
N TYR A 96 -4.04 -6.85 14.08
CA TYR A 96 -5.45 -7.27 14.03
C TYR A 96 -6.21 -6.42 13.01
N LEU A 97 -6.10 -6.76 11.74
CA LEU A 97 -6.63 -5.97 10.61
C LEU A 97 -8.12 -5.65 10.71
N CYS A 98 -8.90 -6.48 11.40
CA CYS A 98 -10.34 -6.30 11.52
C CYS A 98 -10.79 -5.18 12.46
N ARG A 99 -9.83 -4.50 13.12
CA ARG A 99 -10.13 -3.41 14.05
C ARG A 99 -9.19 -2.22 13.86
N THR A 100 -9.66 -1.08 14.33
CA THR A 100 -8.84 0.12 14.53
C THR A 100 -8.41 0.25 16.00
N ARG A 101 -7.43 1.11 16.24
CA ARG A 101 -7.03 1.59 17.56
C ARG A 101 -6.57 3.05 17.46
N VAL A 102 -6.54 3.74 18.59
CA VAL A 102 -6.13 5.15 18.63
C VAL A 102 -4.61 5.24 18.56
N ALA A 103 -4.11 6.17 17.75
CA ALA A 103 -2.71 6.51 17.65
C ALA A 103 -2.49 8.02 17.72
N LEU A 104 -1.30 8.42 18.16
CA LEU A 104 -0.83 9.79 18.23
C LEU A 104 0.09 10.08 17.05
N VAL A 105 -0.07 11.24 16.44
CA VAL A 105 0.92 11.79 15.52
C VAL A 105 2.16 12.16 16.33
N GLU A 106 3.27 11.45 16.08
CA GLU A 106 4.56 11.73 16.71
C GLU A 106 5.42 12.66 15.84
N GLN A 107 5.38 12.44 14.52
CA GLN A 107 6.18 13.19 13.55
C GLN A 107 5.41 13.39 12.24
N VAL A 108 5.70 14.51 11.55
CA VAL A 108 5.22 14.81 10.21
C VAL A 108 6.40 15.17 9.32
N ILE A 109 6.62 14.42 8.24
CA ILE A 109 7.69 14.67 7.26
C ILE A 109 7.10 14.61 5.86
N GLY A 110 7.07 15.73 5.14
CA GLY A 110 6.55 15.75 3.76
C GLY A 110 5.09 15.31 3.62
N GLY A 111 4.26 15.48 4.66
CA GLY A 111 2.88 14.98 4.70
C GLY A 111 2.73 13.52 5.14
N ARG A 112 3.84 12.78 5.31
CA ARG A 112 3.84 11.46 5.95
C ARG A 112 3.81 11.61 7.46
N LEU A 113 2.91 10.86 8.09
CA LEU A 113 2.72 10.81 9.53
C LEU A 113 3.43 9.57 10.07
N ARG A 114 4.23 9.78 11.12
CA ARG A 114 4.65 8.70 12.02
C ARG A 114 3.65 8.66 13.16
N LEU A 115 2.89 7.58 13.24
CA LEU A 115 1.90 7.35 14.28
C LEU A 115 2.46 6.37 15.32
N VAL A 116 2.18 6.63 16.59
CA VAL A 116 2.49 5.72 17.70
C VAL A 116 1.19 5.41 18.43
N TYR A 117 0.88 4.14 18.63
CA TYR A 117 -0.36 3.74 19.29
C TYR A 117 -0.42 4.22 20.75
N GLU A 118 -1.59 4.68 21.19
CA GLU A 118 -1.78 5.38 22.48
C GLU A 118 -1.33 4.54 23.68
N GLU A 119 -1.58 3.23 23.67
CA GLU A 119 -1.20 2.32 24.76
C GLU A 119 0.25 1.78 24.69
N ASN A 120 1.04 2.15 23.69
CA ASN A 120 2.42 1.65 23.57
C ASN A 120 3.44 2.62 24.21
N GLN A 121 3.95 2.23 25.37
CA GLN A 121 4.89 3.06 26.16
C GLN A 121 6.30 3.12 25.56
N ASP A 122 6.72 2.10 24.79
CA ASP A 122 8.10 2.00 24.30
C ASP A 122 8.33 2.74 22.97
N GLY A 123 7.29 3.24 22.32
CA GLY A 123 7.37 3.98 21.05
C GLY A 123 7.85 3.19 19.83
N LEU A 124 8.13 1.89 19.98
CA LEU A 124 8.61 0.99 18.92
C LEU A 124 7.50 0.46 18.00
N ASP A 125 6.27 0.41 18.50
CA ASP A 125 5.08 0.00 17.75
C ASP A 125 4.54 1.20 16.97
N ASP A 126 5.26 1.60 15.92
CA ASP A 126 4.87 2.71 15.04
C ASP A 126 4.14 2.25 13.77
N PHE A 127 3.50 3.22 13.12
CA PHE A 127 2.78 3.07 11.87
C PHE A 127 3.03 4.30 11.01
N TRP A 128 3.59 4.10 9.81
CA TRP A 128 3.86 5.17 8.86
C TRP A 128 2.81 5.19 7.76
N CYS A 129 2.24 6.36 7.48
CA CYS A 129 1.30 6.54 6.37
C CYS A 129 1.26 7.99 5.92
N HIS A 130 0.78 8.25 4.69
CA HIS A 130 0.49 9.63 4.29
C HIS A 130 -0.73 10.21 5.03
N MET A 131 -0.81 11.53 5.20
CA MET A 131 -1.95 12.23 5.83
C MET A 131 -3.29 12.06 5.09
N TYR A 132 -3.25 11.56 3.85
CA TYR A 132 -4.42 11.21 3.05
C TYR A 132 -4.59 9.70 2.88
N SER A 133 -3.88 8.90 3.67
CA SER A 133 -4.05 7.45 3.66
C SER A 133 -5.50 7.09 4.00
N PRO A 134 -6.11 6.12 3.28
CA PRO A 134 -7.44 5.63 3.61
C PRO A 134 -7.49 4.81 4.91
N LEU A 135 -6.34 4.58 5.55
CA LEU A 135 -6.19 3.77 6.76
C LEU A 135 -6.34 4.58 8.06
N ILE A 136 -6.41 5.90 7.96
CA ILE A 136 -6.55 6.80 9.10
C ILE A 136 -7.88 7.53 9.06
N HIS A 137 -8.49 7.69 10.23
CA HIS A 137 -9.81 8.28 10.40
C HIS A 137 -9.87 9.18 11.64
N ASN A 138 -10.86 10.07 11.68
CA ASN A 138 -11.12 10.88 12.86
C ASN A 138 -11.63 10.03 14.03
N ILE A 139 -11.41 10.51 15.25
CA ILE A 139 -11.94 9.87 16.46
C ILE A 139 -13.47 9.75 16.36
N GLY A 140 -14.00 8.56 16.66
CA GLY A 140 -15.41 8.21 16.58
C GLY A 140 -15.82 7.52 15.28
N TRP A 141 -14.97 7.51 14.24
CA TRP A 141 -15.28 6.93 12.93
C TRP A 141 -15.65 5.45 13.01
N SER A 142 -14.88 4.63 13.74
CA SER A 142 -15.16 3.20 13.80
C SER A 142 -16.52 2.91 14.41
N ARG A 143 -16.90 3.70 15.42
CA ARG A 143 -18.23 3.60 16.03
C ARG A 143 -19.33 4.05 15.08
N SER A 144 -19.13 5.13 14.32
CA SER A 144 -20.16 5.65 13.41
C SER A 144 -20.47 4.67 12.28
N ILE A 145 -19.45 4.02 11.73
CA ILE A 145 -19.65 3.08 10.61
C ILE A 145 -19.89 1.63 11.03
N GLY A 146 -19.74 1.30 12.32
CA GLY A 146 -19.89 -0.06 12.84
C GLY A 146 -18.67 -0.96 12.62
N HIS A 147 -17.49 -0.36 12.44
CA HIS A 147 -16.20 -1.05 12.39
C HIS A 147 -15.73 -1.44 13.81
N ARG A 148 -15.02 -2.56 13.95
CA ARG A 148 -14.49 -2.96 15.26
C ARG A 148 -13.38 -1.99 15.68
N PHE A 149 -13.30 -1.67 16.97
CA PHE A 149 -12.23 -0.84 17.51
C PHE A 149 -11.76 -1.39 18.85
N LYS A 150 -10.48 -1.24 19.14
CA LYS A 150 -9.92 -1.53 20.46
C LYS A 150 -10.40 -0.44 21.41
N ARG A 151 -11.04 -0.83 22.52
CA ARG A 151 -11.43 0.12 23.57
C ARG A 151 -10.16 0.63 24.24
N SER A 152 -10.07 1.95 24.40
CA SER A 152 -9.01 2.58 25.19
C SER A 152 -9.43 2.53 26.67
N ASP A 153 -8.52 2.04 27.52
CA ASP A 153 -8.69 2.07 28.98
C ASP A 153 -8.37 3.47 29.57
N ALA A 154 -7.87 4.40 28.73
CA ALA A 154 -7.51 5.74 29.14
C ALA A 154 -8.76 6.61 29.32
N ALA A 155 -9.31 6.61 30.55
CA ALA A 155 -10.41 7.50 30.95
C ALA A 155 -10.04 9.00 30.91
N LYS A 156 -8.77 9.36 30.67
CA LYS A 156 -8.28 10.75 30.57
C LYS A 156 -7.28 10.87 29.43
N LYS A 157 -7.53 11.82 28.51
CA LYS A 157 -6.50 12.29 27.56
C LYS A 157 -5.29 12.74 28.36
N SER A 158 -4.08 12.33 27.96
CA SER A 158 -2.87 12.86 28.60
C SER A 158 -2.73 14.35 28.25
N ASP A 159 -1.96 15.08 29.05
CA ASP A 159 -1.76 16.52 28.86
C ASP A 159 -1.29 16.84 27.42
N GLY A 160 -1.91 17.85 26.80
CA GLY A 160 -1.59 18.31 25.43
C GLY A 160 -2.15 17.52 24.24
N GLN A 161 -2.81 16.37 24.45
CA GLN A 161 -3.39 15.59 23.34
C GLN A 161 -4.70 16.19 22.82
N VAL A 162 -4.85 16.28 21.49
CA VAL A 162 -6.05 16.81 20.83
C VAL A 162 -6.54 15.86 19.74
N ASP A 163 -7.84 15.80 19.50
CA ASP A 163 -8.37 14.98 18.40
C ASP A 163 -8.14 15.69 17.07
N ALA A 164 -7.65 14.96 16.05
CA ALA A 164 -7.50 15.54 14.72
C ALA A 164 -8.89 15.93 14.15
N PRO A 165 -9.07 17.18 13.67
CA PRO A 165 -10.32 17.60 13.05
C PRO A 165 -10.71 16.74 11.85
N ALA A 166 -11.99 16.34 11.75
CA ALA A 166 -12.50 15.50 10.66
C ALA A 166 -12.21 16.06 9.24
N LYS A 167 -12.18 17.39 9.10
CA LYS A 167 -11.85 18.08 7.84
C LYS A 167 -10.42 17.86 7.34
N PHE A 168 -9.51 17.32 8.16
CA PHE A 168 -8.13 17.04 7.75
C PHE A 168 -7.98 15.70 7.02
N PHE A 169 -8.96 14.80 7.20
CA PHE A 169 -8.93 13.48 6.58
C PHE A 169 -9.39 13.55 5.13
N HIS A 170 -8.93 12.59 4.32
CA HIS A 170 -9.36 12.48 2.93
C HIS A 170 -10.87 12.26 2.87
N LYS A 171 -11.56 13.06 2.05
CA LYS A 171 -13.00 12.92 1.87
C LYS A 171 -13.29 11.70 1.02
N VAL A 172 -13.98 10.73 1.61
CA VAL A 172 -14.49 9.57 0.90
C VAL A 172 -15.72 9.98 0.10
N LYS A 173 -15.86 9.43 -1.11
CA LYS A 173 -16.99 9.71 -1.99
C LYS A 173 -18.27 9.13 -1.39
N ASP A 174 -19.33 9.94 -1.29
CA ASP A 174 -20.65 9.48 -0.86
C ASP A 174 -21.19 8.43 -1.84
N VAL A 175 -21.82 7.38 -1.29
CA VAL A 175 -22.41 6.29 -2.05
C VAL A 175 -23.85 6.03 -1.60
N ASP A 176 -24.70 5.68 -2.55
CA ASP A 176 -26.08 5.27 -2.27
C ASP A 176 -26.14 3.77 -1.99
N GLN A 177 -26.37 3.42 -0.73
CA GLN A 177 -26.49 2.03 -0.27
C GLN A 177 -27.94 1.52 -0.27
N ALA A 178 -28.94 2.33 -0.66
CA ALA A 178 -30.35 1.96 -0.60
C ALA A 178 -30.80 1.06 -1.76
N GLY A 179 -30.08 1.10 -2.89
CA GLY A 179 -30.37 0.31 -4.09
C GLY A 179 -29.68 -1.05 -4.13
N ASP A 180 -29.31 -1.48 -5.34
CA ASP A 180 -28.46 -2.65 -5.53
C ASP A 180 -27.08 -2.40 -4.93
N TRP A 181 -26.76 -3.12 -3.86
CA TRP A 181 -25.53 -2.94 -3.10
C TRP A 181 -24.77 -4.25 -2.90
N PHE A 182 -23.53 -4.14 -2.41
CA PHE A 182 -22.76 -5.29 -1.91
C PHE A 182 -23.55 -6.02 -0.83
N LYS A 183 -23.40 -7.34 -0.78
CA LYS A 183 -24.03 -8.20 0.23
C LYS A 183 -23.01 -9.17 0.80
N ASP A 184 -23.22 -9.57 2.05
CA ASP A 184 -22.42 -10.60 2.70
C ASP A 184 -22.41 -11.88 1.85
N GLY A 185 -21.24 -12.49 1.71
CA GLY A 185 -21.00 -13.68 0.90
C GLY A 185 -20.70 -13.43 -0.57
N MET A 186 -20.86 -12.21 -1.09
CA MET A 186 -20.48 -11.90 -2.47
C MET A 186 -18.97 -12.07 -2.68
N LYS A 187 -18.60 -12.67 -3.81
CA LYS A 187 -17.20 -12.90 -4.20
C LYS A 187 -16.66 -11.77 -5.09
N LEU A 188 -15.38 -11.45 -4.93
CA LEU A 188 -14.67 -10.44 -5.70
C LEU A 188 -13.15 -10.74 -5.74
N GLU A 189 -12.38 -9.90 -6.41
CA GLU A 189 -10.91 -9.92 -6.38
C GLU A 189 -10.39 -8.72 -5.59
N ALA A 190 -9.39 -8.90 -4.73
CA ALA A 190 -8.83 -7.81 -3.93
C ALA A 190 -7.30 -7.92 -3.83
N ILE A 191 -6.61 -6.78 -3.77
CA ILE A 191 -5.18 -6.76 -3.38
C ILE A 191 -5.09 -7.25 -1.94
N ASP A 192 -4.20 -8.20 -1.64
CA ASP A 192 -4.01 -8.68 -0.28
C ASP A 192 -3.31 -7.60 0.58
N PRO A 193 -3.93 -7.11 1.67
CA PRO A 193 -3.34 -6.08 2.53
C PRO A 193 -2.09 -6.56 3.29
N LEU A 194 -1.86 -7.87 3.37
CA LEU A 194 -0.67 -8.50 3.95
C LEU A 194 0.33 -8.97 2.89
N ASN A 195 -0.02 -8.86 1.61
CA ASN A 195 0.87 -9.18 0.50
C ASN A 195 0.48 -8.37 -0.75
N LEU A 196 0.98 -7.15 -0.85
CA LEU A 196 0.57 -6.19 -1.87
C LEU A 196 1.07 -6.53 -3.29
N SER A 197 1.86 -7.59 -3.43
CA SER A 197 2.21 -8.17 -4.72
C SER A 197 1.10 -9.04 -5.31
N ALA A 198 0.15 -9.50 -4.49
CA ALA A 198 -0.90 -10.44 -4.88
C ALA A 198 -2.27 -9.78 -4.98
N ILE A 199 -2.99 -10.12 -6.05
CA ILE A 199 -4.45 -9.97 -6.11
C ILE A 199 -5.04 -11.36 -5.90
N CYS A 200 -5.98 -11.47 -4.97
CA CYS A 200 -6.50 -12.74 -4.46
C CYS A 200 -8.01 -12.83 -4.66
N VAL A 201 -8.51 -14.06 -4.65
CA VAL A 201 -9.93 -14.36 -4.46
C VAL A 201 -10.37 -13.92 -3.07
N ALA A 202 -11.46 -13.16 -3.00
CA ALA A 202 -11.92 -12.55 -1.76
C ALA A 202 -13.45 -12.58 -1.64
N THR A 203 -13.93 -12.38 -0.41
CA THR A 203 -15.35 -12.42 -0.06
C THR A 203 -15.74 -11.23 0.80
N VAL A 204 -16.88 -10.58 0.49
CA VAL A 204 -17.52 -9.60 1.38
C VAL A 204 -18.02 -10.32 2.63
N LYS A 205 -17.45 -10.01 3.79
CA LYS A 205 -17.81 -10.62 5.08
C LYS A 205 -18.84 -9.84 5.84
N LYS A 206 -18.80 -8.52 5.70
CA LYS A 206 -19.74 -7.61 6.36
C LYS A 206 -19.84 -6.31 5.60
N VAL A 207 -21.06 -5.88 5.30
CA VAL A 207 -21.34 -4.51 4.84
C VAL A 207 -21.45 -3.56 6.04
N LEU A 208 -20.73 -2.45 6.00
CA LEU A 208 -20.75 -1.39 7.00
C LEU A 208 -21.48 -0.15 6.45
N ALA A 209 -21.70 0.85 7.32
CA ALA A 209 -22.26 2.13 6.89
C ALA A 209 -21.23 2.92 6.05
N ASP A 210 -21.69 3.99 5.41
CA ASP A 210 -20.89 4.93 4.62
C ASP A 210 -20.05 4.24 3.54
N GLY A 211 -20.55 3.14 2.98
CA GLY A 211 -19.91 2.44 1.86
C GLY A 211 -18.73 1.53 2.22
N PHE A 212 -18.42 1.35 3.50
CA PHE A 212 -17.31 0.49 3.93
C PHE A 212 -17.70 -1.00 3.94
N LEU A 213 -16.71 -1.86 3.70
CA LEU A 213 -16.87 -3.31 3.54
C LEU A 213 -15.74 -4.01 4.30
N MET A 214 -16.08 -4.98 5.15
CA MET A 214 -15.11 -5.95 5.66
C MET A 214 -14.97 -7.08 4.65
N ILE A 215 -13.76 -7.30 4.16
CA ILE A 215 -13.44 -8.29 3.13
C ILE A 215 -12.40 -9.27 3.70
N GLY A 216 -12.62 -10.56 3.46
CA GLY A 216 -11.67 -11.62 3.80
C GLY A 216 -11.05 -12.21 2.53
N ILE A 217 -9.76 -12.56 2.61
CA ILE A 217 -9.04 -13.27 1.54
C ILE A 217 -9.29 -14.77 1.70
N ASP A 218 -9.87 -15.41 0.68
CA ASP A 218 -10.37 -16.78 0.78
C ASP A 218 -9.23 -17.78 1.06
N GLY A 219 -9.45 -18.67 2.03
CA GLY A 219 -8.49 -19.71 2.45
C GLY A 219 -7.42 -19.26 3.45
N SER A 220 -7.27 -17.95 3.68
CA SER A 220 -6.35 -17.39 4.68
C SER A 220 -7.04 -16.92 5.96
N GLU A 221 -8.37 -17.04 6.00
CA GLU A 221 -9.25 -16.49 7.04
C GLU A 221 -9.05 -17.07 8.44
N ALA A 222 -8.91 -16.20 9.43
CA ALA A 222 -8.99 -16.59 10.83
C ALA A 222 -10.45 -16.89 11.22
N VAL A 223 -10.64 -17.89 12.08
CA VAL A 223 -11.98 -18.34 12.54
C VAL A 223 -12.77 -17.21 13.25
N ASP A 224 -12.06 -16.29 13.89
CA ASP A 224 -12.64 -15.13 14.59
C ASP A 224 -12.80 -13.88 13.69
N GLY A 225 -12.42 -13.98 12.41
CA GLY A 225 -12.39 -12.89 11.46
C GLY A 225 -11.40 -11.78 11.85
N SER A 226 -10.32 -12.11 12.56
CA SER A 226 -9.29 -11.15 12.98
C SER A 226 -8.49 -10.54 11.82
N ASP A 227 -8.53 -11.18 10.66
CA ASP A 227 -7.79 -10.84 9.45
C ASP A 227 -8.68 -10.24 8.34
N TRP A 228 -9.97 -10.06 8.59
CA TRP A 228 -10.82 -9.28 7.69
C TRP A 228 -10.30 -7.85 7.62
N PHE A 229 -10.20 -7.31 6.42
CA PHE A 229 -9.70 -5.96 6.19
C PHE A 229 -10.80 -5.06 5.66
N CYS A 230 -10.78 -3.79 6.08
CA CYS A 230 -11.78 -2.81 5.68
C CYS A 230 -11.38 -2.11 4.38
N TYR A 231 -12.20 -2.27 3.34
CA TYR A 231 -12.12 -1.47 2.12
C TYR A 231 -13.36 -0.59 2.00
N HIS A 232 -13.21 0.61 1.44
CA HIS A 232 -14.36 1.35 0.94
C HIS A 232 -14.82 0.77 -0.41
N SER A 233 -16.12 0.80 -0.70
CA SER A 233 -16.70 0.36 -1.98
C SER A 233 -16.05 1.01 -3.22
N THR A 234 -15.56 2.25 -3.09
CA THR A 234 -14.85 2.96 -4.16
C THR A 234 -13.34 2.72 -4.16
N SER A 235 -12.81 1.86 -3.27
CA SER A 235 -11.38 1.59 -3.19
C SER A 235 -10.85 1.05 -4.52
N PRO A 236 -9.72 1.57 -5.05
CA PRO A 236 -9.11 1.05 -6.27
C PRO A 236 -8.46 -0.34 -6.07
N SER A 237 -8.45 -0.87 -4.83
CA SER A 237 -7.84 -2.15 -4.48
C SER A 237 -8.82 -3.33 -4.49
N ILE A 238 -10.08 -3.11 -4.88
CA ILE A 238 -11.09 -4.16 -5.08
C ILE A 238 -11.62 -4.15 -6.51
N PHE A 239 -11.83 -5.35 -7.06
CA PHE A 239 -12.15 -5.59 -8.46
C PHE A 239 -13.25 -6.66 -8.61
N PRO A 240 -14.03 -6.63 -9.70
CA PRO A 240 -14.99 -7.69 -9.97
C PRO A 240 -14.28 -9.03 -10.26
N ALA A 241 -14.95 -10.14 -9.96
CA ALA A 241 -14.47 -11.47 -10.35
C ALA A 241 -14.22 -11.55 -11.87
N GLY A 242 -13.05 -12.03 -12.27
CA GLY A 242 -12.59 -12.08 -13.66
C GLY A 242 -11.71 -10.90 -14.09
N PHE A 243 -11.51 -9.89 -13.23
CA PHE A 243 -10.66 -8.73 -13.55
C PHE A 243 -9.22 -9.15 -13.90
N CYS A 244 -8.61 -10.03 -13.10
CA CYS A 244 -7.27 -10.52 -13.34
C CYS A 244 -7.17 -11.30 -14.67
N GLU A 245 -8.12 -12.19 -14.94
CA GLU A 245 -8.15 -12.98 -16.18
C GLU A 245 -8.23 -12.10 -17.42
N ILE A 246 -9.16 -11.14 -17.44
CA ILE A 246 -9.34 -10.20 -18.57
C ILE A 246 -8.09 -9.35 -18.82
N ASN A 247 -7.37 -8.99 -17.75
CA ASN A 247 -6.23 -8.10 -17.82
C ASN A 247 -4.88 -8.84 -17.84
N ASN A 248 -4.85 -10.17 -17.96
CA ASN A 248 -3.63 -11.00 -17.91
C ASN A 248 -2.79 -10.80 -16.62
N ILE A 249 -3.45 -10.65 -15.48
CA ILE A 249 -2.81 -10.58 -14.16
C ILE A 249 -2.92 -11.96 -13.51
N GLU A 250 -1.86 -12.40 -12.85
CA GLU A 250 -1.90 -13.62 -12.06
C GLU A 250 -2.81 -13.44 -10.84
N LEU A 251 -3.91 -14.20 -10.81
CA LEU A 251 -4.80 -14.27 -9.66
C LEU A 251 -4.28 -15.33 -8.68
N THR A 252 -4.13 -14.96 -7.43
CA THR A 252 -3.79 -15.89 -6.35
C THR A 252 -5.04 -16.68 -5.95
N PRO A 253 -5.06 -18.02 -6.14
CA PRO A 253 -6.21 -18.84 -5.77
C PRO A 253 -6.35 -18.95 -4.25
N PRO A 254 -7.52 -19.34 -3.74
CA PRO A 254 -7.72 -19.55 -2.32
C PRO A 254 -6.72 -20.57 -1.77
N LYS A 255 -6.14 -20.28 -0.61
CA LYS A 255 -5.14 -21.17 0.00
C LYS A 255 -5.74 -22.54 0.29
N GLY A 256 -5.09 -23.60 -0.20
CA GLY A 256 -5.56 -24.98 -0.07
C GLY A 256 -6.55 -25.43 -1.15
N TYR A 257 -6.91 -24.56 -2.11
CA TYR A 257 -7.70 -24.96 -3.27
C TYR A 257 -6.87 -25.84 -4.22
N THR A 258 -7.40 -27.02 -4.57
CA THR A 258 -6.64 -28.05 -5.31
C THR A 258 -6.99 -28.15 -6.79
N LYS A 259 -8.13 -27.61 -7.22
CA LYS A 259 -8.58 -27.66 -8.62
C LYS A 259 -7.92 -26.54 -9.42
N LEU A 260 -6.70 -26.81 -9.87
CA LEU A 260 -5.89 -25.86 -10.63
C LEU A 260 -5.85 -26.22 -12.13
N PRO A 261 -5.80 -25.21 -13.04
CA PRO A 261 -5.84 -23.77 -12.78
C PRO A 261 -7.20 -23.33 -12.22
N PHE A 262 -7.19 -22.31 -11.35
CA PHE A 262 -8.40 -21.80 -10.72
C PHE A 262 -9.37 -21.24 -11.76
N LYS A 263 -10.67 -21.53 -11.60
CA LYS A 263 -11.74 -21.01 -12.45
C LYS A 263 -12.88 -20.48 -11.59
N TRP A 264 -13.24 -19.21 -11.83
CA TRP A 264 -14.33 -18.55 -11.11
C TRP A 264 -15.65 -19.29 -11.20
N PHE A 265 -16.02 -19.80 -12.37
CA PHE A 265 -17.28 -20.52 -12.57
C PHE A 265 -17.41 -21.75 -11.66
N ASP A 266 -16.38 -22.60 -11.64
CA ASP A 266 -16.37 -23.82 -10.82
C ASP A 266 -16.38 -23.48 -9.33
N TYR A 267 -15.57 -22.49 -8.92
CA TYR A 267 -15.50 -22.05 -7.53
C TYR A 267 -16.83 -21.47 -7.01
N LEU A 268 -17.50 -20.64 -7.81
CA LEU A 268 -18.81 -20.08 -7.45
C LEU A 268 -19.88 -21.17 -7.34
N LYS A 269 -19.89 -22.12 -8.29
CA LYS A 269 -20.82 -23.26 -8.30
C LYS A 269 -20.62 -24.17 -7.09
N GLU A 270 -19.37 -24.47 -6.74
CA GLU A 270 -19.02 -25.32 -5.60
C GLU A 270 -19.47 -24.74 -4.26
N LEU A 271 -19.34 -23.42 -4.10
CA LEU A 271 -19.70 -22.74 -2.85
C LEU A 271 -21.16 -22.28 -2.81
N GLY A 272 -21.93 -22.44 -3.89
CA GLY A 272 -23.27 -21.86 -4.00
C GLY A 272 -23.28 -20.34 -3.80
N SER A 273 -22.19 -19.68 -4.19
CA SER A 273 -21.98 -18.24 -3.98
C SER A 273 -22.12 -17.46 -5.28
N VAL A 274 -22.21 -16.13 -5.17
CA VAL A 274 -22.37 -15.24 -6.32
C VAL A 274 -21.26 -14.20 -6.36
N ALA A 275 -20.82 -13.83 -7.56
CA ALA A 275 -19.91 -12.70 -7.74
C ALA A 275 -20.63 -11.38 -7.47
N ALA A 276 -19.91 -10.42 -6.89
CA ALA A 276 -20.39 -9.05 -6.77
C ALA A 276 -20.62 -8.45 -8.17
N PRO A 277 -21.75 -7.77 -8.43
CA PRO A 277 -22.04 -7.20 -9.75
C PRO A 277 -20.99 -6.18 -10.21
N VAL A 278 -20.54 -6.31 -11.47
CA VAL A 278 -19.50 -5.44 -12.07
C VAL A 278 -19.81 -3.95 -11.93
N LYS A 279 -21.09 -3.56 -12.04
CA LYS A 279 -21.54 -2.17 -11.92
C LYS A 279 -21.17 -1.50 -10.58
N LEU A 280 -20.97 -2.28 -9.51
CA LEU A 280 -20.56 -1.77 -8.20
C LEU A 280 -19.09 -1.34 -8.15
N PHE A 281 -18.30 -1.69 -9.17
CA PHE A 281 -16.86 -1.38 -9.26
C PHE A 281 -16.56 -0.26 -10.26
N ASN A 282 -17.59 0.34 -10.87
CA ASN A 282 -17.42 1.38 -11.89
C ASN A 282 -16.68 2.60 -11.33
N LYS A 283 -15.47 2.82 -11.82
CA LYS A 283 -14.58 3.92 -11.45
C LYS A 283 -14.11 4.60 -12.73
N GLU A 284 -14.02 5.93 -12.68
CA GLU A 284 -13.38 6.69 -13.76
C GLU A 284 -11.93 6.25 -13.89
N VAL A 285 -11.34 6.23 -15.09
CA VAL A 285 -9.90 6.02 -15.27
C VAL A 285 -9.30 7.38 -15.64
N PRO A 286 -8.46 8.00 -14.80
CA PRO A 286 -7.98 9.33 -15.03
C PRO A 286 -6.86 9.28 -16.07
N ASN A 287 -6.65 10.38 -16.79
CA ASN A 287 -5.46 10.52 -17.62
C ASN A 287 -4.23 10.86 -16.75
N HIS A 288 -3.75 9.87 -16.00
CA HIS A 288 -2.71 10.02 -14.99
C HIS A 288 -1.30 10.26 -15.55
N GLY A 289 -1.07 10.06 -16.86
CA GLY A 289 0.20 10.37 -17.53
C GLY A 289 1.38 9.42 -17.27
N PHE A 290 1.27 8.51 -16.29
CA PHE A 290 2.26 7.42 -16.10
C PHE A 290 2.50 6.60 -17.38
N ARG A 291 3.75 6.17 -17.56
CA ARG A 291 4.19 5.27 -18.63
C ARG A 291 5.11 4.21 -18.04
N MET A 292 5.09 3.02 -18.63
CA MET A 292 6.05 1.97 -18.28
C MET A 292 7.49 2.48 -18.43
N GLY A 293 8.35 2.11 -17.49
CA GLY A 293 9.74 2.55 -17.41
C GLY A 293 9.95 3.91 -16.72
N MET A 294 8.89 4.65 -16.37
CA MET A 294 9.04 5.87 -15.58
C MET A 294 9.61 5.58 -14.18
N LYS A 295 10.57 6.40 -13.77
CA LYS A 295 11.18 6.38 -12.44
C LYS A 295 10.43 7.26 -11.45
N LEU A 296 10.29 6.81 -10.22
CA LEU A 296 9.64 7.50 -9.12
C LEU A 296 10.24 7.08 -7.78
N GLU A 297 9.79 7.73 -6.70
CA GLU A 297 10.09 7.35 -5.33
C GLU A 297 8.83 6.71 -4.73
N ALA A 298 8.87 5.44 -4.33
CA ALA A 298 7.70 4.71 -3.84
C ALA A 298 7.90 4.27 -2.38
N VAL A 299 6.84 4.33 -1.60
CA VAL A 299 6.82 3.71 -0.27
C VAL A 299 6.82 2.19 -0.45
N ASP A 300 7.65 1.48 0.31
CA ASP A 300 7.44 0.04 0.50
C ASP A 300 6.25 -0.15 1.43
N LEU A 301 5.11 -0.57 0.89
CA LEU A 301 3.89 -0.70 1.69
C LEU A 301 3.93 -1.89 2.67
N MET A 302 4.88 -2.82 2.52
CA MET A 302 5.18 -3.87 3.50
C MET A 302 6.05 -3.35 4.65
N GLU A 303 6.86 -2.32 4.38
CA GLU A 303 7.68 -1.63 5.39
C GLU A 303 7.55 -0.09 5.25
N PRO A 304 6.41 0.54 5.62
CA PRO A 304 6.06 1.92 5.22
C PRO A 304 6.97 3.04 5.71
N ARG A 305 7.98 2.73 6.54
CA ARG A 305 9.07 3.65 6.88
C ARG A 305 10.02 3.89 5.70
N LEU A 306 10.11 2.94 4.76
CA LEU A 306 11.02 3.00 3.63
C LEU A 306 10.36 3.70 2.44
N VAL A 307 11.08 4.66 1.85
CA VAL A 307 10.77 5.22 0.53
C VAL A 307 11.95 4.87 -0.37
N CYS A 308 11.68 4.20 -1.48
CA CYS A 308 12.66 3.51 -2.31
C CYS A 308 12.67 4.06 -3.73
N VAL A 309 13.81 3.92 -4.42
CA VAL A 309 13.87 4.11 -5.88
C VAL A 309 13.05 3.03 -6.56
N ALA A 310 12.11 3.43 -7.42
CA ALA A 310 11.17 2.51 -8.03
C ALA A 310 10.86 2.84 -9.50
N THR A 311 10.29 1.86 -10.18
CA THR A 311 9.93 1.91 -11.60
C THR A 311 8.51 1.42 -11.83
N VAL A 312 7.77 2.09 -12.70
CA VAL A 312 6.48 1.55 -13.20
C VAL A 312 6.76 0.44 -14.22
N THR A 313 6.47 -0.81 -13.87
CA THR A 313 6.71 -1.97 -14.75
C THR A 313 5.49 -2.37 -15.56
N ARG A 314 4.28 -2.05 -15.09
CA ARG A 314 3.02 -2.37 -15.78
C ARG A 314 1.93 -1.36 -15.42
N ILE A 315 1.01 -1.15 -16.36
CA ILE A 315 -0.15 -0.26 -16.19
C ILE A 315 -1.39 -1.01 -16.68
N VAL A 316 -2.41 -1.10 -15.83
CA VAL A 316 -3.71 -1.71 -16.12
C VAL A 316 -4.79 -0.73 -15.67
N HIS A 317 -5.32 0.06 -16.61
CA HIS A 317 -6.20 1.19 -16.29
C HIS A 317 -5.54 2.11 -15.25
N ARG A 318 -6.12 2.25 -14.06
CA ARG A 318 -5.58 3.04 -12.94
C ARG A 318 -4.50 2.32 -12.13
N LEU A 319 -4.42 0.99 -12.26
CA LEU A 319 -3.57 0.15 -11.43
C LEU A 319 -2.16 0.09 -12.01
N LEU A 320 -1.17 0.39 -11.18
CA LEU A 320 0.24 0.39 -11.52
C LEU A 320 0.93 -0.80 -10.85
N ARG A 321 1.81 -1.48 -11.57
CA ARG A 321 2.80 -2.38 -10.96
C ARG A 321 4.07 -1.57 -10.71
N ILE A 322 4.49 -1.52 -9.45
CA ILE A 322 5.64 -0.75 -8.99
C ILE A 322 6.73 -1.74 -8.60
N HIS A 323 7.86 -1.65 -9.31
CA HIS A 323 9.07 -2.41 -9.05
C HIS A 323 10.06 -1.60 -8.22
N PHE A 324 10.73 -2.25 -7.27
CA PHE A 324 11.78 -1.65 -6.47
C PHE A 324 13.15 -1.96 -7.07
N ASP A 325 13.81 -0.94 -7.62
CA ASP A 325 15.03 -1.12 -8.41
C ASP A 325 16.11 -1.90 -7.62
N GLY A 326 16.60 -2.99 -8.19
CA GLY A 326 17.66 -3.84 -7.61
C GLY A 326 17.17 -5.05 -6.80
N TRP A 327 15.87 -5.11 -6.50
CA TRP A 327 15.21 -6.24 -5.86
C TRP A 327 14.54 -7.17 -6.89
N GLU A 328 14.13 -8.36 -6.46
CA GLU A 328 13.40 -9.31 -7.30
C GLU A 328 11.93 -8.88 -7.55
N ASP A 329 11.37 -9.30 -8.69
CA ASP A 329 10.01 -8.94 -9.14
C ASP A 329 8.90 -9.47 -8.21
N GLU A 330 9.21 -10.45 -7.35
CA GLU A 330 8.29 -10.96 -6.33
C GLU A 330 7.90 -9.89 -5.29
N TYR A 331 8.75 -8.87 -5.12
CA TYR A 331 8.50 -7.73 -4.24
C TYR A 331 7.74 -6.59 -4.90
N ASP A 332 7.47 -6.67 -6.21
CA ASP A 332 6.69 -5.64 -6.91
C ASP A 332 5.29 -5.51 -6.29
N GLN A 333 4.80 -4.28 -6.16
CA GLN A 333 3.53 -3.97 -5.49
C GLN A 333 2.51 -3.43 -6.49
N TRP A 334 1.24 -3.80 -6.29
CA TRP A 334 0.11 -3.22 -7.00
C TRP A 334 -0.37 -1.95 -6.28
N VAL A 335 -0.35 -0.82 -6.98
CA VAL A 335 -0.64 0.51 -6.41
C VAL A 335 -1.52 1.31 -7.35
N ASP A 336 -2.52 2.03 -6.84
CA ASP A 336 -3.34 2.93 -7.66
C ASP A 336 -2.55 4.17 -8.11
N CYS A 337 -2.84 4.66 -9.31
CA CYS A 337 -2.17 5.84 -9.88
C CYS A 337 -2.35 7.14 -9.10
N GLU A 338 -3.37 7.26 -8.25
CA GLU A 338 -3.59 8.40 -7.35
C GLU A 338 -3.19 8.08 -5.90
N SER A 339 -2.46 6.99 -5.67
CA SER A 339 -1.98 6.62 -4.35
C SER A 339 -1.10 7.73 -3.74
N PRO A 340 -1.34 8.12 -2.47
CA PRO A 340 -0.52 9.11 -1.78
C PRO A 340 0.87 8.58 -1.35
N ASP A 341 1.18 7.34 -1.70
CA ASP A 341 2.43 6.64 -1.40
C ASP A 341 3.38 6.54 -2.62
N LEU A 342 3.05 7.23 -3.72
CA LEU A 342 3.93 7.43 -4.88
C LEU A 342 4.37 8.89 -4.99
N TYR A 343 5.67 9.13 -5.13
CA TYR A 343 6.24 10.48 -5.13
C TYR A 343 7.12 10.75 -6.36
N PRO A 344 7.16 12.00 -6.87
CA PRO A 344 8.05 12.37 -7.96
C PRO A 344 9.54 12.30 -7.57
N VAL A 345 10.42 12.04 -8.55
CA VAL A 345 11.87 12.07 -8.34
C VAL A 345 12.34 13.42 -7.75
N GLY A 346 13.04 13.33 -6.63
CA GLY A 346 13.54 14.43 -5.80
C GLY A 346 12.63 14.81 -4.63
N TRP A 347 11.55 14.07 -4.36
CA TRP A 347 10.64 14.34 -3.24
C TRP A 347 11.34 14.15 -1.89
N CYS A 348 12.04 13.02 -1.66
CA CYS A 348 12.80 12.75 -0.44
C CYS A 348 13.83 13.86 -0.16
N GLN A 349 14.54 14.32 -1.20
CA GLN A 349 15.47 15.44 -1.06
C GLN A 349 14.75 16.74 -0.67
N LEU A 350 13.58 17.01 -1.24
CA LEU A 350 12.79 18.22 -0.96
C LEU A 350 12.25 18.21 0.47
N THR A 351 11.74 17.06 0.93
CA THR A 351 11.03 16.94 2.21
C THR A 351 11.95 16.60 3.39
N GLY A 352 13.20 16.21 3.11
CA GLY A 352 14.14 15.71 4.11
C GLY A 352 13.90 14.26 4.52
N TYR A 353 13.07 13.53 3.78
CA TYR A 353 12.85 12.09 4.00
C TYR A 353 14.02 11.27 3.44
N GLN A 354 14.34 10.15 4.08
CA GLN A 354 15.43 9.27 3.65
C GLN A 354 15.00 8.41 2.45
N LEU A 355 15.68 8.57 1.31
CA LEU A 355 15.53 7.70 0.14
C LEU A 355 16.43 6.47 0.26
N GLN A 356 15.85 5.28 0.03
CA GLN A 356 16.60 4.03 -0.09
C GLN A 356 17.13 3.88 -1.52
N PRO A 357 18.45 3.72 -1.71
CA PRO A 357 19.01 3.48 -3.03
C PRO A 357 18.67 2.05 -3.51
N PRO A 358 18.86 1.77 -4.82
CA PRO A 358 18.77 0.41 -5.33
C PRO A 358 19.70 -0.55 -4.59
N ALA A 359 19.28 -1.81 -4.43
CA ALA A 359 20.13 -2.82 -3.80
C ALA A 359 21.41 -3.06 -4.62
N SER A 360 22.56 -3.15 -3.94
CA SER A 360 23.84 -3.45 -4.58
C SER A 360 23.96 -4.94 -4.90
N GLN A 361 24.47 -5.27 -6.09
CA GLN A 361 24.68 -6.66 -6.50
C GLN A 361 25.70 -7.40 -5.59
N SER A 362 26.60 -6.68 -4.91
CA SER A 362 27.61 -7.25 -4.00
C SER A 362 27.05 -7.73 -2.66
N ASN A 363 25.83 -7.34 -2.28
CA ASN A 363 25.19 -7.85 -1.05
C ASN A 363 24.54 -9.23 -1.26
N ARG A 364 24.49 -9.75 -2.50
CA ARG A 364 23.89 -11.06 -2.80
C ARG A 364 24.71 -12.23 -2.23
N ASP A 365 26.04 -12.10 -2.16
CA ASP A 365 26.93 -13.17 -1.68
C ASP A 365 27.03 -13.23 -0.13
N LEU A 366 26.83 -12.11 0.56
CA LEU A 366 26.85 -12.08 2.04
C LEU A 366 25.59 -12.68 2.68
N SER A 367 24.48 -12.75 1.93
CA SER A 367 23.27 -13.47 2.35
C SER A 367 23.33 -15.00 2.13
N GLN A 368 24.31 -15.50 1.37
CA GLN A 368 24.46 -16.95 1.10
C GLN A 368 25.50 -17.65 2.01
N ALA A 369 26.29 -16.90 2.78
CA ALA A 369 27.36 -17.45 3.63
C ALA A 369 27.05 -17.47 5.14
N VAL A 370 25.78 -17.38 5.55
CA VAL A 370 25.36 -17.66 6.93
C VAL A 370 24.61 -18.98 6.94
N PRO A 371 25.02 -20.01 7.71
CA PRO A 371 24.20 -21.21 7.85
C PRO A 371 22.83 -20.77 8.37
N LYS A 372 21.78 -21.11 7.62
CA LYS A 372 20.37 -20.80 7.93
C LYS A 372 20.02 -21.26 9.35
N GLN A 373 20.31 -20.45 10.36
CA GLN A 373 19.51 -20.47 11.57
C GLN A 373 18.14 -19.97 11.14
N LYS A 374 17.18 -20.91 11.08
CA LYS A 374 15.75 -20.62 10.96
C LYS A 374 15.35 -19.65 12.07
N LYS A 375 15.52 -18.34 11.87
CA LYS A 375 14.66 -17.36 12.50
C LYS A 375 13.29 -17.57 11.88
N LYS A 376 12.46 -18.33 12.60
CA LYS A 376 11.04 -18.47 12.31
C LYS A 376 10.49 -17.05 12.16
N THR A 377 10.04 -16.71 10.97
CA THR A 377 8.95 -15.75 10.82
C THR A 377 7.89 -16.08 11.87
N PRO A 378 7.30 -15.10 12.57
CA PRO A 378 6.13 -15.36 13.40
C PRO A 378 5.00 -15.78 12.45
N GLN A 379 4.94 -17.07 12.20
CA GLN A 379 3.80 -17.74 11.61
C GLN A 379 2.68 -17.52 12.61
N TYR A 380 1.69 -16.71 12.24
CA TYR A 380 0.49 -16.50 13.02
C TYR A 380 -0.13 -17.87 13.36
N LYS A 381 0.07 -18.32 14.59
CA LYS A 381 -0.59 -19.49 15.16
C LYS A 381 -1.59 -18.97 16.17
N GLY A 382 -2.86 -18.95 15.79
CA GLY A 382 -3.96 -18.72 16.71
C GLY A 382 -3.77 -19.56 17.98
N GLN A 383 -3.99 -18.94 19.14
CA GLN A 383 -3.84 -19.59 20.44
C GLN A 383 -4.76 -20.82 20.54
N LYS A 384 -4.21 -22.02 20.40
CA LYS A 384 -4.86 -23.24 20.90
C LYS A 384 -4.72 -23.26 22.42
N LYS A 385 -5.81 -22.99 23.14
CA LYS A 385 -5.92 -23.36 24.57
C LYS A 385 -5.72 -24.88 24.69
N LYS A 386 -4.65 -25.31 25.37
CA LYS A 386 -4.47 -26.69 25.79
C LYS A 386 -5.39 -26.94 27.00
N PHE A 387 -6.37 -27.82 26.84
CA PHE A 387 -7.06 -28.43 27.97
C PHE A 387 -6.09 -29.47 28.56
N LEU A 388 -5.66 -29.27 29.81
CA LEU A 388 -4.92 -30.27 30.57
C LEU A 388 -5.95 -31.24 31.16
N LEU A 389 -6.12 -32.39 30.51
CA LEU A 389 -6.77 -33.56 31.11
C LEU A 389 -5.83 -34.11 32.19
N ARG A 390 -6.24 -33.95 33.45
CA ARG A 390 -5.58 -34.53 34.61
C ARG A 390 -6.01 -35.99 34.70
N MET A 391 -5.18 -36.90 34.19
CA MET A 391 -5.35 -38.34 34.39
C MET A 391 -5.10 -38.67 35.86
N LYS A 392 -6.05 -39.39 36.46
CA LYS A 392 -5.97 -39.96 37.81
C LYS A 392 -5.41 -41.38 37.64
N GLU A 393 -4.31 -41.68 38.31
CA GLU A 393 -3.73 -43.02 38.38
C GLU A 393 -4.64 -43.95 39.18
N GLU A 394 -4.90 -45.14 38.64
CA GLU A 394 -5.20 -46.34 39.44
C GLU A 394 -4.46 -47.54 38.82
N PRO A 395 -4.05 -48.53 39.64
CA PRO A 395 -3.06 -49.53 39.25
C PRO A 395 -3.67 -50.77 38.60
N ALA A 396 -2.79 -51.51 37.93
CA ALA A 396 -3.06 -52.68 37.12
C ALA A 396 -3.54 -53.91 37.92
N GLU A 397 -4.50 -54.63 37.34
CA GLU A 397 -4.69 -56.07 37.55
C GLU A 397 -4.59 -56.81 36.21
N VAL A 398 -4.12 -58.04 36.31
CA VAL A 398 -3.63 -58.95 35.28
C VAL A 398 -4.76 -59.89 34.82
N ASP A 399 -4.49 -60.71 33.80
CA ASP A 399 -5.25 -61.87 33.29
C ASP A 399 -6.31 -61.55 32.20
N GLU A 400 -6.43 -62.26 31.08
CA GLU A 400 -5.79 -63.47 30.54
C GLU A 400 -6.07 -63.54 29.02
N PHE A 401 -5.21 -64.27 28.30
CA PHE A 401 -5.31 -64.59 26.88
C PHE A 401 -6.61 -65.33 26.50
N THR A 402 -7.15 -65.04 25.30
CA THR A 402 -7.52 -66.09 24.34
C THR A 402 -7.74 -65.54 22.92
N PHE A 403 -7.10 -66.21 21.96
CA PHE A 403 -7.17 -65.95 20.52
C PHE A 403 -8.16 -66.96 19.92
N SER A 404 -9.06 -66.53 19.03
CA SER A 404 -9.78 -67.45 18.14
C SER A 404 -10.05 -66.81 16.77
N GLN A 405 -9.82 -67.63 15.74
CA GLN A 405 -9.84 -67.34 14.31
C GLN A 405 -11.27 -67.36 13.70
N GLY A 406 -11.42 -66.71 12.54
CA GLY A 406 -12.44 -66.98 11.51
C GLY A 406 -12.23 -66.02 10.31
N THR A 407 -11.59 -66.43 9.20
CA THR A 407 -12.16 -66.92 7.91
C THR A 407 -13.11 -65.92 7.23
N SER A 408 -12.66 -65.20 6.17
CA SER A 408 -12.99 -65.35 4.70
C SER A 408 -14.49 -65.14 4.36
N ASP A 409 -14.93 -64.34 3.38
CA ASP A 409 -14.74 -64.35 1.91
C ASP A 409 -14.96 -62.92 1.31
N GLN A 410 -14.29 -62.45 0.23
CA GLN A 410 -14.72 -62.46 -1.20
C GLN A 410 -16.26 -62.37 -1.42
N GLU A 411 -16.88 -61.54 -2.27
CA GLU A 411 -16.57 -61.03 -3.62
C GLU A 411 -17.69 -60.03 -4.03
N SER A 412 -17.43 -59.08 -4.95
CA SER A 412 -18.22 -58.83 -6.19
C SER A 412 -18.14 -57.38 -6.73
N ASN A 413 -17.80 -57.33 -8.02
CA ASN A 413 -17.74 -56.18 -8.94
C ASN A 413 -19.12 -55.87 -9.57
N SER A 414 -19.33 -54.62 -9.98
CA SER A 414 -19.79 -54.18 -11.32
C SER A 414 -20.14 -52.68 -11.26
N SER A 415 -19.55 -51.74 -12.02
CA SER A 415 -19.52 -51.48 -13.47
C SER A 415 -20.90 -51.23 -14.11
N GLY A 416 -21.13 -49.98 -14.55
CA GLY A 416 -22.31 -49.56 -15.31
C GLY A 416 -22.18 -48.13 -15.83
N SER A 417 -21.67 -48.01 -17.07
CA SER A 417 -21.63 -46.79 -17.89
C SER A 417 -22.93 -46.65 -18.68
N TYR A 418 -23.49 -45.43 -18.78
CA TYR A 418 -24.41 -45.06 -19.87
C TYR A 418 -24.22 -43.59 -20.28
N TYR A 419 -24.29 -43.38 -21.59
CA TYR A 419 -24.00 -42.19 -22.36
C TYR A 419 -25.30 -41.60 -22.96
N VAL A 420 -25.28 -40.29 -23.21
CA VAL A 420 -26.05 -39.46 -24.20
C VAL A 420 -27.59 -39.34 -24.08
N LYS A 421 -28.07 -38.08 -23.97
CA LYS A 421 -29.03 -37.50 -24.95
C LYS A 421 -28.99 -35.96 -24.98
N GLN A 422 -28.84 -35.46 -26.21
CA GLN A 422 -28.96 -34.08 -26.67
C GLN A 422 -30.30 -33.95 -27.41
N GLU A 423 -31.02 -32.84 -27.22
CA GLU A 423 -32.11 -32.25 -28.03
C GLU A 423 -32.53 -30.99 -27.22
N HIS A 424 -32.69 -29.77 -27.73
CA HIS A 424 -32.98 -29.24 -29.06
C HIS A 424 -32.40 -27.83 -29.22
#